data_AF-A0A2V6UIH3-F1
#
_entry.id   AF-A0A2V6UIH3-F1
#
_cell.length_a   1.000
_cell.length_b   1.000
_cell.length_c   1.000
_cell.angle_alpha   90.00
_cell.angle_beta   90.00
_cell.angle_gamma   90.00
#
_symmetry.space_group_name_H-M   'P 1'
#
loop_
_entity.id
_entity.type
_entity.pdbx_description
1 polymer ?
#
loop_
_entity_poly.entity_id
_entity_poly.type
_entity_poly.pdbx_seq_one_letter_code
_entity_poly.pdbx_strand_id
1 'polypeptide(L)'
;MLLKNLLALTSVTVLLSLTLTPRSAEALAYGGSATGAAATVPATGTTIRAATGTISISGGTADSWILVGDIPGSATGGVVALSAGVMHSAIVGLDATRAEASTGNVTLTVSGNQITTDFLMARSTASCGPAVTGSSELDNLVINGQVIVV
;
A
#
# COMPACT_ATOMS: atom_id res chain seq x y z
N MET A 1 -9.61 -72.32 -13.41
CA MET A 1 -8.72 -71.28 -13.97
C MET A 1 -9.42 -69.91 -14.08
N LEU A 2 -10.23 -69.51 -13.07
CA LEU A 2 -10.99 -68.24 -13.08
C LEU A 2 -10.84 -67.40 -11.79
N LEU A 3 -10.18 -67.89 -10.74
CA LEU A 3 -10.08 -67.17 -9.46
C LEU A 3 -8.79 -66.33 -9.34
N LYS A 4 -7.83 -66.51 -10.25
CA LYS A 4 -6.50 -65.87 -10.21
C LYS A 4 -6.47 -64.49 -10.89
N ASN A 5 -7.37 -64.25 -11.84
CA ASN A 5 -7.43 -62.98 -12.59
C ASN A 5 -8.28 -61.91 -11.90
N LEU A 6 -9.12 -62.31 -10.93
CA LEU A 6 -9.99 -61.37 -10.21
C LEU A 6 -9.22 -60.59 -9.11
N LEU A 7 -8.18 -61.18 -8.51
CA LEU A 7 -7.30 -60.49 -7.56
C LEU A 7 -6.33 -59.50 -8.23
N ALA A 8 -5.93 -59.76 -9.48
CA ALA A 8 -5.04 -58.88 -10.21
C ALA A 8 -5.73 -57.57 -10.62
N LEU A 9 -7.03 -57.62 -10.94
CA LEU A 9 -7.80 -56.44 -11.35
C LEU A 9 -8.15 -55.51 -10.18
N THR A 10 -8.39 -56.04 -8.98
CA THR A 10 -8.68 -55.23 -7.78
C THR A 10 -7.43 -54.57 -7.19
N SER A 11 -6.24 -55.12 -7.46
CA SER A 11 -4.98 -54.53 -7.00
C SER A 11 -4.61 -53.28 -7.82
N VAL A 12 -4.93 -53.27 -9.12
CA VAL A 12 -4.58 -52.17 -10.03
C VAL A 12 -5.48 -50.94 -9.83
N THR A 13 -6.74 -51.12 -9.41
CA THR A 13 -7.64 -49.99 -9.10
C THR A 13 -7.31 -49.30 -7.78
N VAL A 14 -6.66 -49.98 -6.83
CA VAL A 14 -6.25 -49.38 -5.55
C VAL A 14 -4.95 -48.57 -5.69
N LEU A 15 -4.05 -48.96 -6.60
CA LEU A 15 -2.77 -48.28 -6.82
C LEU A 15 -2.87 -46.98 -7.63
N LEU A 16 -3.95 -46.75 -8.38
CA LEU A 16 -4.12 -45.52 -9.17
C LEU A 16 -4.68 -44.33 -8.38
N SER A 17 -5.06 -44.54 -7.11
CA SER A 17 -5.72 -43.52 -6.28
C SER A 17 -4.75 -42.67 -5.44
N LEU A 18 -3.43 -42.79 -5.59
CA LEU A 18 -2.45 -42.26 -4.62
C LEU A 18 -1.41 -41.25 -5.16
N THR A 19 -1.72 -40.45 -6.19
CA THR A 19 -0.78 -39.37 -6.61
C THR A 19 -1.41 -38.04 -7.02
N LEU A 20 -2.69 -37.78 -6.72
CA LEU A 20 -3.19 -36.41 -6.74
C LEU A 20 -3.08 -35.84 -5.32
N THR A 21 -1.87 -35.42 -4.94
CA THR A 21 -1.76 -34.40 -3.89
C THR A 21 -2.48 -33.16 -4.42
N PRO A 22 -3.61 -32.72 -3.83
CA PRO A 22 -4.21 -31.46 -4.24
C PRO A 22 -3.14 -30.40 -4.01
N ARG A 23 -2.68 -29.76 -5.10
CA ARG A 23 -1.89 -28.55 -4.99
C ARG A 23 -2.84 -27.54 -4.34
N SER A 24 -2.61 -27.20 -3.07
CA SER A 24 -3.39 -26.16 -2.41
C SER A 24 -3.38 -24.94 -3.32
N ALA A 25 -4.55 -24.53 -3.80
CA ALA A 25 -4.70 -23.21 -4.37
C ALA A 25 -4.46 -22.24 -3.21
N GLU A 26 -3.31 -21.58 -3.19
CA GLU A 26 -3.10 -20.47 -2.28
C GLU A 26 -4.13 -19.41 -2.64
N ALA A 27 -5.11 -19.20 -1.75
CA ALA A 27 -6.07 -18.12 -1.94
C ALA A 27 -5.29 -16.80 -1.89
N LEU A 28 -5.39 -16.00 -2.96
CA LEU A 28 -4.83 -14.65 -2.96
C LEU A 28 -5.52 -13.85 -1.85
N ALA A 29 -4.69 -13.23 -1.01
CA ALA A 29 -5.13 -12.37 0.08
C ALA A 29 -4.57 -10.96 -0.16
N TYR A 30 -5.47 -9.98 -0.17
CA TYR A 30 -5.12 -8.57 -0.37
C TYR A 30 -5.20 -7.81 0.96
N GLY A 31 -4.70 -6.58 0.94
CA GLY A 31 -4.68 -5.69 2.10
C GLY A 31 -3.82 -4.47 1.82
N GLY A 32 -3.60 -3.66 2.85
CA GLY A 32 -2.83 -2.41 2.75
C GLY A 32 -3.72 -1.17 2.71
N SER A 33 -3.08 -0.01 2.59
CA SER A 33 -3.71 1.31 2.56
C SER A 33 -2.78 2.33 1.89
N ALA A 34 -3.33 3.42 1.37
CA ALA A 34 -2.57 4.60 0.96
C ALA A 34 -2.99 5.83 1.78
N THR A 35 -2.02 6.67 2.12
CA THR A 35 -2.23 7.90 2.90
C THR A 35 -1.40 9.02 2.30
N GLY A 36 -2.05 10.14 1.93
CA GLY A 36 -1.39 11.32 1.38
C GLY A 36 -0.48 12.01 2.40
N ALA A 37 -1.02 12.32 3.59
CA ALA A 37 -0.22 12.87 4.68
C ALA A 37 -0.72 12.43 6.06
N ALA A 38 0.21 12.23 6.97
CA ALA A 38 -0.06 12.03 8.39
C ALA A 38 0.96 12.80 9.22
N ALA A 39 0.49 13.58 10.18
CA ALA A 39 1.34 14.30 11.13
C ALA A 39 0.97 13.86 12.55
N THR A 40 1.95 13.31 13.27
CA THR A 40 1.78 12.90 14.68
C THR A 40 2.62 13.81 15.56
N VAL A 41 1.96 14.50 16.49
CA VAL A 41 2.63 15.26 17.55
C VAL A 41 2.17 14.69 18.88
N PRO A 42 3.08 14.20 19.75
CA PRO A 42 2.71 13.51 21.00
C PRO A 42 1.70 14.28 21.87
N ALA A 43 1.80 15.61 21.89
CA ALA A 43 0.93 16.46 22.69
C ALA A 43 -0.48 16.66 22.10
N THR A 44 -0.67 16.52 20.79
CA THR A 44 -1.95 16.81 20.11
C THR A 44 -2.54 15.63 19.33
N GLY A 45 -1.81 14.52 19.22
CA GLY A 45 -2.23 13.31 18.52
C GLY A 45 -1.84 13.28 17.04
N THR A 46 -2.58 12.48 16.26
CA THR A 46 -2.32 12.27 14.83
C THR A 46 -3.39 12.95 13.99
N THR A 47 -2.97 13.77 13.03
CA THR A 47 -3.81 14.34 11.99
C THR A 47 -3.53 13.63 10.67
N ILE A 48 -4.58 13.16 9.98
CA ILE A 48 -4.48 12.40 8.72
C ILE A 48 -5.18 13.15 7.58
N ARG A 49 -4.64 13.07 6.37
CA ARG A 49 -5.19 13.62 5.13
C ARG A 49 -5.09 12.60 3.99
N ALA A 50 -6.12 12.56 3.17
CA ALA A 50 -6.25 11.71 1.98
C ALA A 50 -5.87 10.24 2.27
N ALA A 51 -6.61 9.58 3.15
CA ALA A 51 -6.37 8.18 3.50
C ALA A 51 -7.46 7.28 2.92
N THR A 52 -7.06 6.22 2.24
CA THR A 52 -7.99 5.26 1.62
C THR A 52 -8.69 4.34 2.63
N GLY A 53 -8.10 4.20 3.83
CA GLY A 53 -8.38 3.06 4.69
C GLY A 53 -7.86 1.74 4.10
N THR A 54 -8.29 0.61 4.66
CA THR A 54 -7.85 -0.72 4.23
C THR A 54 -8.84 -1.38 3.29
N ILE A 55 -8.34 -2.06 2.25
CA ILE A 55 -9.17 -2.94 1.41
C ILE A 55 -9.41 -4.31 2.07
N SER A 56 -10.45 -5.01 1.60
CA SER A 56 -10.80 -6.34 2.09
C SER A 56 -9.77 -7.40 1.68
N ILE A 57 -9.71 -8.51 2.42
CA ILE A 57 -8.82 -9.64 2.07
C ILE A 57 -9.16 -10.28 0.72
N SER A 58 -10.40 -10.13 0.25
CA SER A 58 -10.84 -10.57 -1.08
C SER A 58 -10.47 -9.59 -2.21
N GLY A 59 -9.83 -8.46 -1.90
CA GLY A 59 -9.44 -7.44 -2.88
C GLY A 59 -10.39 -6.25 -2.91
N GLY A 60 -10.41 -5.55 -4.03
CA GLY A 60 -11.23 -4.36 -4.26
C GLY A 60 -10.41 -3.07 -4.37
N THR A 61 -11.09 -1.94 -4.35
CA THR A 61 -10.50 -0.61 -4.53
C THR A 61 -10.93 0.34 -3.43
N ALA A 62 -10.06 1.29 -3.08
CA ALA A 62 -10.42 2.43 -2.24
C ALA A 62 -9.60 3.65 -2.65
N ASP A 63 -10.23 4.82 -2.62
CA ASP A 63 -9.60 6.09 -2.97
C ASP A 63 -9.97 7.20 -1.97
N SER A 64 -9.14 8.23 -1.93
CA SER A 64 -9.36 9.45 -1.15
C SER A 64 -8.71 10.63 -1.83
N TRP A 65 -9.45 11.72 -1.99
CA TRP A 65 -8.97 12.95 -2.60
C TRP A 65 -9.33 14.16 -1.74
N ILE A 66 -8.43 15.13 -1.70
CA ILE A 66 -8.61 16.41 -1.00
C ILE A 66 -8.02 17.51 -1.87
N LEU A 67 -8.78 18.59 -2.12
CA LEU A 67 -8.30 19.72 -2.92
C LEU A 67 -7.22 20.54 -2.22
N VAL A 68 -7.32 20.67 -0.90
CA VAL A 68 -6.41 21.44 -0.05
C VAL A 68 -6.06 20.60 1.17
N GLY A 69 -4.83 20.09 1.20
CA GLY A 69 -4.35 19.10 2.15
C GLY A 69 -3.80 19.65 3.47
N ASP A 70 -4.27 20.82 3.91
CA ASP A 70 -3.62 21.57 4.99
C ASP A 70 -3.74 20.89 6.37
N ILE A 71 -2.64 20.96 7.13
CA ILE A 71 -2.59 20.72 8.57
C ILE A 71 -2.11 22.02 9.22
N PRO A 72 -3.01 22.84 9.79
CA PRO A 72 -2.62 24.12 10.36
C PRO A 72 -1.75 23.89 11.61
N GLY A 73 -0.75 24.75 11.81
CA GLY A 73 0.15 24.65 12.96
C GLY A 73 -0.59 24.70 14.32
N SER A 74 -1.74 25.36 14.40
CA SER A 74 -2.58 25.35 15.61
C SER A 74 -3.10 23.96 15.97
N ALA A 75 -3.30 23.06 15.00
CA ALA A 75 -3.73 21.68 15.25
C ALA A 75 -2.60 20.80 15.85
N THR A 76 -1.36 21.30 15.82
CA THR A 76 -0.15 20.56 16.23
C THR A 76 0.64 21.28 17.31
N GLY A 77 0.03 22.28 17.98
CA GLY A 77 0.71 23.09 19.00
C GLY A 77 1.84 23.96 18.47
N GLY A 78 1.84 24.27 17.17
CA GLY A 78 2.85 25.07 16.49
C GLY A 78 4.09 24.28 16.05
N VAL A 79 4.12 22.95 16.26
CA VAL A 79 5.30 22.12 15.96
C VAL A 79 5.36 21.74 14.49
N VAL A 80 4.22 21.43 13.87
CA VAL A 80 4.13 20.97 12.48
C VAL A 80 3.04 21.73 11.74
N ALA A 81 3.38 22.36 10.62
CA ALA A 81 2.40 22.89 9.69
C ALA A 81 2.62 22.28 8.31
N LEU A 82 1.56 21.79 7.69
CA LEU A 82 1.57 21.35 6.31
C LEU A 82 0.64 22.27 5.52
N SER A 83 1.18 22.91 4.49
CA SER A 83 0.36 23.42 3.40
C SER A 83 0.60 22.58 2.17
N ALA A 84 -0.48 22.09 1.57
CA ALA A 84 -0.37 21.19 0.45
C ALA A 84 -1.52 21.37 -0.53
N GLY A 85 -1.20 21.26 -1.82
CA GLY A 85 -2.18 21.26 -2.89
C GLY A 85 -3.06 20.01 -2.89
N VAL A 86 -3.51 19.63 -4.08
CA VAL A 86 -4.36 18.44 -4.26
C VAL A 86 -3.62 17.20 -3.75
N MET A 87 -4.27 16.45 -2.87
CA MET A 87 -3.85 15.12 -2.43
C MET A 87 -4.75 14.07 -3.04
N HIS A 88 -4.15 12.99 -3.49
CA HIS A 88 -4.83 11.80 -3.96
C HIS A 88 -4.16 10.58 -3.33
N SER A 89 -4.95 9.59 -2.96
CA SER A 89 -4.48 8.29 -2.54
C SER A 89 -5.42 7.23 -3.07
N ALA A 90 -4.87 6.15 -3.57
CA ALA A 90 -5.63 5.04 -4.12
C ALA A 90 -4.97 3.71 -3.80
N ILE A 91 -5.79 2.68 -3.69
CA ILE A 91 -5.34 1.30 -3.52
C ILE A 91 -6.26 0.37 -4.32
N VAL A 92 -5.66 -0.64 -4.94
CA VAL A 92 -6.34 -1.69 -5.72
C VAL A 92 -5.75 -3.05 -5.36
N GLY A 93 -6.59 -4.03 -5.04
CA GLY A 93 -6.23 -5.44 -4.91
C GLY A 93 -6.99 -6.28 -5.94
N LEU A 94 -6.28 -6.82 -6.94
CA LEU A 94 -6.85 -7.69 -7.98
C LEU A 94 -5.95 -8.88 -8.31
N ASP A 95 -4.76 -8.66 -8.88
CA ASP A 95 -3.75 -9.72 -9.07
C ASP A 95 -2.53 -9.50 -8.14
N ALA A 96 -2.40 -8.26 -7.68
CA ALA A 96 -1.46 -7.76 -6.70
C ALA A 96 -2.17 -6.63 -5.94
N THR A 97 -1.68 -6.29 -4.76
CA THR A 97 -2.02 -5.01 -4.12
C THR A 97 -1.14 -3.93 -4.74
N ARG A 98 -1.74 -2.87 -5.26
CA ARG A 98 -1.05 -1.64 -5.67
C ARG A 98 -1.62 -0.47 -4.89
N ALA A 99 -0.76 0.32 -4.27
CA ALA A 99 -1.17 1.50 -3.52
C ALA A 99 -0.32 2.70 -3.95
N GLU A 100 -0.96 3.86 -4.10
CA GLU A 100 -0.31 5.10 -4.48
C GLU A 100 -0.84 6.27 -3.65
N ALA A 101 0.03 7.23 -3.38
CA ALA A 101 -0.32 8.51 -2.79
C ALA A 101 0.46 9.60 -3.52
N SER A 102 -0.24 10.65 -3.96
CA SER A 102 0.36 11.80 -4.63
C SER A 102 -0.15 13.09 -4.04
N THR A 103 0.75 14.04 -3.90
CA THR A 103 0.44 15.39 -3.43
C THR A 103 1.05 16.36 -4.42
N GLY A 104 0.27 17.36 -4.85
CA GLY A 104 0.81 18.54 -5.52
C GLY A 104 1.73 19.33 -4.58
N ASN A 105 2.06 20.57 -4.93
CA ASN A 105 2.98 21.42 -4.17
C ASN A 105 2.86 21.23 -2.63
N VAL A 106 3.97 20.92 -1.98
CA VAL A 106 4.06 20.69 -0.54
C VAL A 106 4.93 21.76 0.08
N THR A 107 4.47 22.31 1.19
CA THR A 107 5.27 23.09 2.13
C THR A 107 5.06 22.52 3.53
N LEU A 108 6.06 21.80 4.01
CA LEU A 108 6.09 21.23 5.34
C LEU A 108 7.02 22.06 6.23
N THR A 109 6.48 22.58 7.32
CA THR A 109 7.26 23.26 8.37
C THR A 109 7.28 22.38 9.61
N VAL A 110 8.48 22.02 10.07
CA VAL A 110 8.69 21.24 11.31
C VAL A 110 9.65 21.99 12.21
N SER A 111 9.15 22.46 13.36
CA SER A 111 9.94 23.19 14.35
C SER A 111 10.77 24.33 13.74
N GLY A 112 10.20 25.04 12.77
CA GLY A 112 10.85 26.16 12.06
C GLY A 112 11.70 25.77 10.85
N ASN A 113 11.92 24.48 10.58
CA ASN A 113 12.57 24.03 9.34
C ASN A 113 11.52 23.88 8.24
N GLN A 114 11.82 24.39 7.05
CA GLN A 114 10.92 24.33 5.90
C GLN A 114 11.44 23.32 4.87
N ILE A 115 10.56 22.44 4.42
CA ILE A 115 10.77 21.46 3.36
C ILE A 115 9.70 21.71 2.29
N THR A 116 10.11 21.96 1.06
CA THR A 116 9.18 22.16 -0.06
C THR A 116 9.51 21.21 -1.20
N THR A 117 8.48 20.86 -1.97
CA THR A 117 8.59 20.11 -3.23
C THR A 117 7.38 20.46 -4.09
N ASP A 118 7.55 20.49 -5.41
CA ASP A 118 6.47 20.84 -6.32
C ASP A 118 5.51 19.66 -6.54
N PHE A 119 6.01 18.44 -6.35
CA PHE A 119 5.23 17.22 -6.44
C PHE A 119 5.88 16.10 -5.64
N LEU A 120 5.06 15.38 -4.87
CA LEU A 120 5.45 14.17 -4.14
C LEU A 120 4.56 13.02 -4.57
N MET A 121 5.16 11.87 -4.88
CA MET A 121 4.43 10.64 -5.11
C MET A 121 5.13 9.45 -4.47
N ALA A 122 4.34 8.56 -3.89
CA ALA A 122 4.77 7.26 -3.39
C ALA A 122 3.90 6.18 -4.02
N ARG A 123 4.53 5.09 -4.47
CA ARG A 123 3.86 3.93 -5.05
C ARG A 123 4.40 2.67 -4.39
N SER A 124 3.54 1.69 -4.18
CA SER A 124 3.92 0.38 -3.67
C SER A 124 3.14 -0.73 -4.38
N THR A 125 3.78 -1.90 -4.52
CA THR A 125 3.16 -3.10 -5.06
C THR A 125 3.54 -4.31 -4.22
N ALA A 126 2.56 -5.13 -3.84
CA ALA A 126 2.75 -6.38 -3.12
C ALA A 126 2.02 -7.52 -3.84
N SER A 127 2.68 -8.69 -3.96
CA SER A 127 2.12 -9.90 -4.60
C SER A 127 2.55 -11.15 -3.84
N CYS A 128 1.84 -12.26 -4.01
CA CYS A 128 2.21 -13.54 -3.41
C CYS A 128 3.47 -14.10 -4.11
N GLY A 129 4.61 -14.02 -3.41
CA GLY A 129 5.95 -14.32 -3.93
C GLY A 129 7.00 -13.33 -3.37
N PRO A 130 8.25 -13.33 -3.84
CA PRO A 130 9.24 -12.36 -3.41
C PRO A 130 9.05 -11.03 -4.15
N ALA A 131 8.10 -10.20 -3.77
CA ALA A 131 8.10 -8.78 -4.17
C ALA A 131 7.07 -7.95 -3.38
N VAL A 132 7.55 -7.33 -2.30
CA VAL A 132 7.08 -5.97 -1.97
C VAL A 132 8.07 -5.03 -2.65
N THR A 133 7.56 -4.14 -3.49
CA THR A 133 8.36 -3.10 -4.15
C THR A 133 7.72 -1.74 -3.90
N GLY A 134 8.53 -0.70 -3.91
CA GLY A 134 8.07 0.65 -3.77
C GLY A 134 9.00 1.62 -4.48
N SER A 135 8.45 2.78 -4.83
CA SER A 135 9.16 3.87 -5.46
C SER A 135 8.58 5.18 -4.96
N SER A 136 9.43 6.19 -4.85
CA SER A 136 9.00 7.55 -4.57
C SER A 136 9.58 8.51 -5.60
N GLU A 137 8.87 9.59 -5.82
CA GLU A 137 9.21 10.67 -6.73
C GLU A 137 9.03 11.98 -5.97
N LEU A 138 10.05 12.83 -6.04
CA LEU A 138 10.08 14.14 -5.42
C LEU A 138 10.58 15.12 -6.48
N ASP A 139 9.75 16.08 -6.84
CA ASP A 139 10.13 17.12 -7.80
C ASP A 139 10.55 18.41 -7.08
N ASN A 140 11.66 18.99 -7.50
CA ASN A 140 12.20 20.24 -6.95
C ASN A 140 12.26 20.27 -5.40
N LEU A 141 12.89 19.27 -4.78
CA LEU A 141 13.05 19.21 -3.33
C LEU A 141 13.95 20.35 -2.83
N VAL A 142 13.44 21.16 -1.90
CA VAL A 142 14.19 22.24 -1.25
C VAL A 142 14.05 22.12 0.26
N ILE A 143 15.17 22.19 0.97
CA ILE A 143 15.22 22.19 2.43
C ILE A 143 15.87 23.49 2.88
N ASN A 144 15.13 24.31 3.64
CA ASN A 144 15.61 25.60 4.15
C ASN A 144 16.23 26.50 3.06
N GLY A 145 15.66 26.49 1.85
CA GLY A 145 16.13 27.27 0.70
C GLY A 145 17.25 26.62 -0.12
N GLN A 146 17.74 25.43 0.26
CA GLN A 146 18.74 24.69 -0.50
C GLN A 146 18.10 23.57 -1.33
N VAL A 147 18.35 23.57 -2.64
CA VAL A 147 17.91 22.52 -3.55
C VAL A 147 18.67 21.22 -3.26
N ILE A 148 17.92 20.11 -3.19
CA ILE A 148 18.44 18.75 -2.98
C ILE A 148 18.13 17.93 -4.22
N VAL A 149 19.15 17.24 -4.76
CA VAL A 149 19.01 16.32 -5.88
C VAL A 149 18.90 14.90 -5.31
N VAL A 150 17.85 14.17 -5.72
CA VAL A 150 17.48 12.82 -5.25
C VAL A 150 17.63 11.77 -6.34
#